data_AF-C6J0D9-F1
#
_entry.id   AF-C6J0D9-F1
#
_cell.length_a   1.000
_cell.length_b   1.000
_cell.length_c   1.000
_cell.angle_alpha   90.00
_cell.angle_beta   90.00
_cell.angle_gamma   90.00
#
_symmetry.space_group_name_H-M   'P 1'
#
loop_
_entity.id
_entity.type
_entity.pdbx_description
1 polymer ?
#
loop_
_entity_poly.entity_id
_entity_poly.type
_entity_poly.pdbx_seq_one_letter_code
_entity_poly.pdbx_strand_id
1 'polypeptide(L)'
;MLEQYVHTVVNRKIRQEYPHIELPGAVFAQITKARTDGSGYVYNVKILDANRNVDERFPEIPNVRSELALDPDDIVAALLLYGQLNLFIVGKVI
;
A
#
# COMPACT_ATOMS: atom_id res chain seq x y z
N MET A 1 8.23 24.32 24.81
CA MET A 1 9.24 23.26 24.96
C MET A 1 8.64 21.93 25.44
N LEU A 2 7.85 21.89 26.52
CA LEU A 2 7.24 20.64 27.01
C LEU A 2 6.22 20.05 26.01
N GLU A 3 5.37 20.88 25.43
CA GLU A 3 4.40 20.44 24.41
C GLU A 3 5.06 19.76 23.21
N GLN A 4 6.12 20.37 22.66
CA GLN A 4 6.88 19.79 21.55
C GLN A 4 7.50 18.44 21.93
N TYR A 5 7.98 18.29 23.17
CA TYR A 5 8.51 17.03 23.66
C TYR A 5 7.41 15.96 23.76
N VAL A 6 6.24 16.31 24.32
CA VAL A 6 5.08 15.41 24.43
C VAL A 6 4.64 14.94 23.04
N HIS A 7 4.47 15.85 22.07
CA HIS A 7 4.13 15.48 20.69
C HIS A 7 5.16 14.53 20.06
N THR A 8 6.45 14.75 20.30
CA THR A 8 7.52 13.92 19.74
C THR A 8 7.50 12.49 20.32
N VAL A 9 7.29 12.36 21.64
CA VAL A 9 7.22 11.05 22.31
C VAL A 9 5.98 10.29 21.88
N VAL A 10 4.82 10.96 21.81
CA VAL A 10 3.56 10.35 21.35
C VAL A 10 3.69 9.84 19.92
N ASN A 11 4.19 10.68 18.99
CA ASN A 11 4.38 10.27 17.60
C ASN A 11 5.37 9.11 17.46
N ARG A 12 6.45 9.09 18.25
CA ARG A 12 7.40 7.97 18.28
C ARG A 12 6.72 6.67 18.73
N LYS A 13 5.90 6.73 19.78
CA LYS A 13 5.22 5.55 20.33
C LYS A 13 4.14 5.02 19.38
N ILE A 14 3.38 5.91 18.73
CA ILE A 14 2.42 5.53 17.68
C ILE A 14 3.12 4.81 16.53
N ARG A 15 4.24 5.34 16.03
CA ARG A 15 5.02 4.68 14.97
C ARG A 15 5.55 3.30 15.34
N GLN A 16 5.93 3.12 16.61
CA GLN A 16 6.53 1.87 17.09
C GLN A 16 5.49 0.80 17.40
N GLU A 17 4.37 1.17 18.03
CA GLU A 17 3.38 0.23 18.55
C GLU A 17 2.12 0.13 17.67
N TYR A 18 1.82 1.16 16.87
CA TYR A 18 0.60 1.26 16.08
C TYR A 18 0.85 1.77 14.64
N PRO A 19 1.70 1.08 13.84
CA PRO A 19 2.00 1.48 12.47
C PRO A 19 0.75 1.54 11.57
N HIS A 20 -0.29 0.77 11.89
CA HIS A 20 -1.59 0.76 11.22
C HIS A 20 -2.42 2.05 11.42
N ILE A 21 -2.01 2.95 12.32
CA ILE A 21 -2.61 4.28 12.47
C ILE A 21 -2.09 5.23 11.39
N GLU A 22 -0.82 5.08 10.98
CA GLU A 22 -0.24 5.89 9.89
C GLU A 22 -0.57 5.28 8.51
N LEU A 23 -0.62 3.95 8.43
CA LEU A 23 -0.90 3.21 7.19
C LEU A 23 -2.21 2.43 7.33
N PRO A 24 -3.27 2.78 6.56
CA PRO A 24 -4.53 2.06 6.63
C PRO A 24 -4.32 0.59 6.24
N GLY A 25 -5.03 -0.33 6.91
CA GLY A 25 -4.84 -1.77 6.67
C GLY A 25 -5.19 -2.21 5.25
N ALA A 26 -6.06 -1.48 4.55
CA ALA A 26 -6.43 -1.70 3.16
C ALA A 26 -6.38 -0.38 2.38
N VAL A 27 -5.90 -0.44 1.14
CA VAL A 27 -5.82 0.68 0.20
C VAL A 27 -6.31 0.25 -1.17
N PHE A 28 -6.72 1.23 -1.97
CA PHE A 28 -6.83 1.03 -3.41
C PHE A 28 -5.44 1.15 -4.02
N ALA A 29 -5.13 0.30 -4.99
CA ALA A 29 -3.92 0.41 -5.78
C ALA A 29 -4.23 0.21 -7.26
N GLN A 30 -3.49 0.89 -8.13
CA GLN A 30 -3.57 0.72 -9.57
C GLN A 30 -2.35 -0.06 -10.06
N ILE A 31 -2.57 -1.04 -10.94
CA ILE A 31 -1.49 -1.76 -11.60
C ILE A 31 -0.86 -0.86 -12.66
N THR A 32 0.43 -0.56 -12.54
CA THR A 32 1.16 0.23 -13.56
C THR A 32 1.85 -0.66 -14.58
N LYS A 33 2.40 -1.80 -14.12
CA LYS A 33 3.09 -2.76 -14.98
C LYS A 33 2.77 -4.18 -14.54
N ALA A 34 2.60 -5.05 -15.53
CA ALA A 34 2.43 -6.48 -15.34
C ALA A 34 3.63 -7.21 -15.94
N ARG A 35 4.19 -8.16 -15.20
CA ARG A 35 5.16 -9.13 -15.71
C ARG A 35 4.77 -10.53 -15.22
N THR A 36 5.01 -11.54 -16.05
CA THR A 36 4.80 -12.93 -15.66
C THR A 36 6.11 -13.51 -15.17
N ASP A 37 6.08 -14.24 -14.05
CA ASP A 37 7.25 -14.89 -13.45
C ASP A 37 6.93 -16.36 -13.19
N GLY A 38 7.23 -17.21 -14.17
CA GLY A 38 7.06 -18.67 -14.10
C GLY A 38 5.63 -19.10 -13.76
N SER A 39 5.37 -19.32 -12.47
CA SER A 39 4.10 -19.82 -11.91
C SER A 39 3.18 -18.73 -11.34
N GLY A 40 3.54 -17.45 -11.42
CA GLY A 40 2.72 -16.36 -10.90
C GLY A 40 2.89 -15.05 -11.66
N TYR A 41 2.19 -14.03 -11.19
CA TYR A 41 2.24 -12.68 -11.74
C TYR A 41 2.94 -11.73 -10.79
N VAL A 42 3.68 -10.79 -11.35
CA VAL A 42 4.39 -9.76 -10.59
C VAL A 42 4.01 -8.42 -11.16
N TYR A 43 3.67 -7.50 -10.28
CA TYR A 43 3.12 -6.21 -10.63
C TYR A 43 3.95 -5.08 -10.04
N ASN A 44 3.99 -3.97 -10.76
CA ASN A 44 4.25 -2.69 -10.13
C ASN A 44 2.91 -2.02 -9.88
N VAL A 45 2.80 -1.36 -8.74
CA VAL A 45 1.53 -0.77 -8.31
C VAL A 45 1.74 0.62 -7.71
N LYS A 46 0.77 1.50 -7.94
CA LYS A 46 0.68 2.80 -7.28
C LYS A 46 -0.53 2.80 -6.35
N ILE A 47 -0.34 3.30 -5.12
CA ILE A 47 -1.44 3.45 -4.17
C ILE A 47 -2.33 4.63 -4.62
N LEU A 48 -3.64 4.45 -4.45
CA LEU A 48 -4.65 5.46 -4.74
C LEU A 48 -5.25 6.02 -3.43
N ASP A 49 -5.75 7.25 -3.50
CA ASP A 49 -6.52 7.89 -2.45
C ASP A 49 -7.98 7.37 -2.40
N ALA A 50 -8.77 7.86 -1.45
CA ALA A 50 -10.18 7.51 -1.31
C ALA A 50 -11.05 7.90 -2.53
N ASN A 51 -10.57 8.81 -3.37
CA ASN A 51 -11.23 9.27 -4.59
C ASN A 51 -10.73 8.55 -5.85
N ARG A 52 -9.86 7.52 -5.70
CA ARG A 52 -9.22 6.76 -6.79
C ARG A 52 -8.20 7.56 -7.62
N ASN A 53 -7.68 8.66 -7.08
CA ASN A 53 -6.54 9.36 -7.68
C ASN A 53 -5.24 8.78 -7.17
N VAL A 54 -4.16 8.90 -7.94
CA VAL A 54 -2.82 8.49 -7.49
C VAL A 54 -2.43 9.27 -6.23
N ASP A 55 -2.05 8.54 -5.19
CA ASP A 55 -1.59 9.14 -3.94
C ASP A 55 -0.07 9.35 -3.99
N GLU A 56 0.34 10.58 -4.31
CA GLU A 56 1.76 11.00 -4.42
C GLU A 56 2.55 10.86 -3.11
N ARG A 57 1.89 10.62 -1.97
CA ARG A 57 2.57 10.33 -0.70
C ARG A 57 3.26 8.97 -0.71
N PHE A 58 2.85 8.09 -1.59
CA PHE A 58 3.38 6.73 -1.71
C PHE A 58 4.21 6.59 -2.99
N PRO A 59 5.43 6.03 -2.89
CA PRO A 59 6.18 5.66 -4.07
C PRO A 59 5.47 4.51 -4.81
N GLU A 60 5.82 4.32 -6.08
CA GLU A 60 5.45 3.11 -6.80
C GLU A 60 6.11 1.90 -6.13
N ILE A 61 5.31 0.87 -5.86
CA ILE A 61 5.76 -0.36 -5.18
C ILE A 61 6.05 -1.41 -6.27
N PRO A 62 7.32 -1.77 -6.50
CA PRO A 62 7.67 -2.78 -7.49
C PRO A 62 7.58 -4.20 -6.91
N ASN A 63 7.55 -5.18 -7.80
CA ASN A 63 7.67 -6.61 -7.48
C ASN A 63 6.56 -7.19 -6.59
N VAL A 64 5.34 -6.65 -6.64
CA VAL A 64 4.19 -7.18 -5.91
C VAL A 64 3.71 -8.47 -6.56
N ARG A 65 3.81 -9.60 -5.85
CA ARG A 65 3.40 -10.91 -6.36
C ARG A 65 1.90 -11.13 -6.16
N SER A 66 1.25 -11.73 -7.16
CA SER A 66 -0.15 -12.15 -7.08
C SER A 66 -0.38 -13.39 -7.93
N GLU A 67 -1.33 -14.22 -7.53
CA GLU A 67 -1.83 -15.35 -8.32
C GLU A 67 -2.95 -14.91 -9.28
N LEU A 68 -3.51 -13.72 -9.07
CA LEU A 68 -4.56 -13.16 -9.90
C LEU A 68 -3.96 -12.55 -11.17
N ALA A 69 -4.52 -12.96 -12.31
CA ALA A 69 -4.25 -12.30 -13.59
C ALA A 69 -4.98 -10.94 -13.61
N LEU A 70 -4.19 -9.87 -13.60
CA LEU A 70 -4.62 -8.48 -13.63
C LEU A 70 -3.94 -7.77 -14.81
N ASP A 71 -4.65 -6.81 -15.39
CA ASP A 71 -4.15 -5.99 -16.49
C ASP A 71 -3.56 -4.67 -15.97
N PRO A 72 -2.64 -4.03 -16.73
CA PRO A 72 -2.27 -2.64 -16.48
C PRO A 72 -3.51 -1.74 -16.44
N ASP A 73 -3.45 -0.71 -15.61
CA ASP A 73 -4.53 0.22 -15.28
C ASP A 73 -5.68 -0.34 -14.43
N ASP A 74 -5.69 -1.64 -14.12
CA ASP A 74 -6.68 -2.22 -13.20
C ASP A 74 -6.55 -1.64 -11.79
N ILE A 75 -7.70 -1.34 -11.18
CA ILE A 75 -7.81 -0.95 -9.78
C ILE A 75 -8.03 -2.20 -8.93
N VAL A 76 -7.20 -2.38 -7.92
CA VAL A 76 -7.24 -3.50 -6.98
C VAL A 76 -7.39 -3.02 -5.55
N ALA A 77 -8.01 -3.86 -4.74
CA ALA A 77 -7.97 -3.76 -3.30
C ALA A 77 -6.70 -4.47 -2.81
N ALA A 78 -5.88 -3.76 -2.05
CA ALA A 78 -4.61 -4.27 -1.57
C ALA A 78 -4.45 -4.02 -0.06
N LEU A 79 -3.87 -5.00 0.63
CA LEU A 79 -3.64 -4.97 2.06
C LEU A 79 -2.21 -4.56 2.36
N LEU A 80 -2.04 -3.66 3.32
CA LEU A 80 -0.74 -3.31 3.90
C LEU A 80 -0.56 -4.17 5.15
N LEU A 81 0.10 -5.31 4.99
CA LEU A 81 0.22 -6.29 6.08
C LEU A 81 0.99 -5.69 7.25
N TYR A 82 0.41 -5.79 8.45
CA TYR A 82 0.96 -5.24 9.70
C TYR A 82 1.24 -3.72 9.67
N GLY A 83 0.54 -2.97 8.80
CA GLY A 83 0.80 -1.54 8.65
C GLY A 83 2.19 -1.24 8.11
N GLN A 84 2.77 -2.15 7.32
CA GLN A 84 4.04 -1.96 6.63
C GLN A 84 3.78 -1.79 5.14
N LEU A 85 4.76 -1.25 4.40
CA LEU A 85 4.71 -1.14 2.93
C LEU A 85 4.87 -2.50 2.22
N ASN A 86 4.36 -3.57 2.83
CA ASN A 86 4.32 -4.91 2.29
C ASN A 86 2.91 -5.18 1.76
N LEU A 87 2.75 -5.00 0.46
CA LEU A 87 1.45 -5.00 -0.20
C LEU A 87 1.04 -6.41 -0.62
N PHE A 88 -0.19 -6.80 -0.29
CA PHE A 88 -0.81 -8.03 -0.76
C PHE A 88 -2.09 -7.73 -1.54
N ILE A 89 -2.17 -8.18 -2.79
CA ILE A 89 -3.35 -7.94 -3.64
C ILE A 89 -4.44 -8.94 -3.27
N VAL A 90 -5.62 -8.44 -2.90
CA VAL A 90 -6.77 -9.27 -2.52
C VAL A 90 -7.66 -9.56 -3.72
N GLY A 91 -7.88 -8.57 -4.57
CA GLY A 91 -8.78 -8.71 -5.71
C GLY A 91 -8.95 -7.42 -6.51
N LYS A 92 -9.49 -7.56 -7.72
CA LYS A 92 -9.88 -6.44 -8.58
C LYS A 92 -11.14 -5.77 -8.04
N VAL A 93 -11.19 -4.45 -8.08
CA VAL A 93 -12.35 -3.63 -7.69
C VAL A 93 -13.09 -3.24 -8.97
N ILE A 94 -14.38 -3.59 -9.05
CA ILE A 94 -15.27 -3.31 -10.19
C ILE A 94 -16.15 -2.10 -9.84
#